data_AF-K8ENT7-F1
#
_entry.id   AF-K8ENT7-F1
#
_cell.length_a   1.000
_cell.length_b   1.000
_cell.length_c   1.000
_cell.angle_alpha   90.00
_cell.angle_beta   90.00
_cell.angle_gamma   90.00
#
_symmetry.space_group_name_H-M   'P 1'
#
loop_
_entity.id
_entity.type
_entity.pdbx_description
1 polymer ?
#
loop_
_entity_poly.entity_id
_entity_poly.type
_entity_poly.pdbx_seq_one_letter_code
_entity_poly.pdbx_strand_id
1 'polypeptide(L)'
;MKRAQMRKRFSAIVLNSIATLTLQLAIISDASVLNLRIFMNEMEFMALSVAREVENIYADRCSRLSSCVSFHECKSTFREATAECRTDYVADCKDVENSGCGKTYDFYQTNVRIPSQLLNTQTSQPEDPHLKEDICYSNSMTETFKNTAENLEKTSDRILQPPQTFFGTSNGMFRIWPAQHSEVCGIMDTRIRPWFVAASSGPKDVVIVIDKSGSMAVQNRWDLAVNAAKSVINTLTIGDHFSVVLFSITAETLGFPTLMRATKENKETVLRALEESSYGGPTNFEAAFDKAYDLFQSSKTTEISSNCHRAILFLSDGVPTIGKAGTDLYTHIAEKNIFSATIFSYALGANADTATSKAIACTSGGIYANIPDGGDLVQQMSAYYKLYAILQGGSENMNFTTWVEPYLYSSGVMGTTVSTPVFDRSSNPPLWIGVVGVDFTISELEEAVGGTDSYQAVLDELVAVSTATCPKTNLEEQACLIEALRRDDSSEGGICGSPGSSSCSFQTVTPLLCSGANFPSMFWENAFVYNTPDYISRGCCAGGPVTNLGVCYASPSSGITLTGLLGLTSAIIVALVFA
;
A
#
# COMPACT_ATOMS: atom_id res chain seq x y z
N MET A 1 -4.90 -67.45 -29.22
CA MET A 1 -5.09 -66.15 -29.92
C MET A 1 -6.19 -65.24 -29.35
N LYS A 2 -7.40 -65.73 -28.98
CA LYS A 2 -8.51 -64.86 -28.51
C LYS A 2 -8.25 -64.04 -27.22
N ARG A 3 -7.48 -64.55 -26.24
CA ARG A 3 -7.14 -63.81 -25.00
C ARG A 3 -6.20 -62.62 -25.21
N ALA A 4 -5.29 -62.68 -26.18
CA ALA A 4 -4.35 -61.61 -26.48
C ALA A 4 -5.01 -60.44 -27.23
N GLN A 5 -5.97 -60.73 -28.11
CA GLN A 5 -6.80 -59.72 -28.77
C GLN A 5 -7.73 -58.98 -27.80
N MET A 6 -8.28 -59.68 -26.79
CA MET A 6 -9.11 -59.05 -25.76
C MET A 6 -8.31 -58.10 -24.87
N ARG A 7 -7.10 -58.48 -24.43
CA ARG A 7 -6.22 -57.59 -23.63
C ARG A 7 -5.79 -56.35 -24.41
N LYS A 8 -5.46 -56.47 -25.71
CA LYS A 8 -5.14 -55.31 -26.55
C LYS A 8 -6.33 -54.37 -26.74
N ARG A 9 -7.55 -54.91 -26.90
CA ARG A 9 -8.77 -54.08 -26.99
C ARG A 9 -9.11 -53.40 -25.67
N PHE A 10 -9.00 -54.09 -24.53
CA PHE A 10 -9.22 -53.48 -23.21
C PHE A 10 -8.19 -52.37 -22.92
N SER A 11 -6.92 -52.59 -23.23
CA SER A 11 -5.86 -51.59 -23.03
C SER A 11 -6.06 -50.36 -23.92
N ALA A 12 -6.49 -50.54 -25.17
CA ALA A 12 -6.79 -49.43 -26.08
C ALA A 12 -8.03 -48.63 -25.66
N ILE A 13 -9.05 -49.28 -25.09
CA ILE A 13 -10.24 -48.61 -24.55
C ILE A 13 -9.87 -47.80 -23.31
N VAL A 14 -9.09 -48.37 -22.38
CA VAL A 14 -8.64 -47.66 -21.17
C VAL A 14 -7.72 -46.49 -21.52
N LEU A 15 -6.77 -46.66 -22.46
CA LEU A 15 -5.91 -45.55 -22.92
C LEU A 15 -6.71 -44.44 -23.62
N ASN A 16 -7.68 -44.80 -24.48
CA ASN A 16 -8.53 -43.79 -25.12
C ASN A 16 -9.41 -43.08 -24.09
N SER A 17 -9.97 -43.80 -23.10
CA SER A 17 -10.77 -43.20 -22.02
C SER A 17 -9.94 -42.26 -21.15
N ILE A 18 -8.69 -42.62 -20.82
CA ILE A 18 -7.77 -41.75 -20.09
C ILE A 18 -7.41 -40.53 -20.95
N ALA A 19 -7.10 -40.71 -22.24
CA ALA A 19 -6.76 -39.60 -23.14
C ALA A 19 -7.94 -38.63 -23.35
N THR A 20 -9.18 -39.14 -23.46
CA THR A 20 -10.38 -38.29 -23.51
C THR A 20 -10.65 -37.59 -22.20
N LEU A 21 -10.39 -38.25 -21.06
CA LEU A 21 -10.55 -37.64 -19.74
C LEU A 21 -9.51 -36.55 -19.52
N THR A 22 -8.24 -36.77 -19.90
CA THR A 22 -7.19 -35.75 -19.83
C THR A 22 -7.44 -34.59 -20.79
N LEU A 23 -7.98 -34.85 -21.98
CA LEU A 23 -8.33 -33.80 -22.94
C LEU A 23 -9.56 -33.00 -22.46
N GLN A 24 -10.56 -33.67 -21.88
CA GLN A 24 -11.70 -32.98 -21.25
C GLN A 24 -11.26 -32.16 -20.04
N LEU A 25 -10.40 -32.70 -19.18
CA LEU A 25 -9.84 -31.97 -18.03
C LEU A 25 -9.02 -30.76 -18.49
N ALA A 26 -8.22 -30.87 -19.56
CA ALA A 26 -7.45 -29.76 -20.13
C ALA A 26 -8.35 -28.69 -20.78
N ILE A 27 -9.40 -29.08 -21.50
CA ILE A 27 -10.37 -28.14 -22.07
C ILE A 27 -11.19 -27.44 -20.96
N ILE A 28 -11.53 -28.16 -19.89
CA ILE A 28 -12.21 -27.60 -18.72
C ILE A 28 -11.29 -26.63 -17.98
N SER A 29 -9.99 -26.95 -17.81
CA SER A 29 -9.02 -26.05 -17.17
C SER A 29 -8.78 -24.76 -17.97
N ASP A 30 -8.72 -24.84 -19.32
CA ASP A 30 -8.59 -23.65 -20.17
C ASP A 30 -9.84 -22.76 -20.13
N ALA A 31 -11.04 -23.37 -20.06
CA ALA A 31 -12.29 -22.62 -19.95
C ALA A 31 -12.45 -21.95 -18.57
N SER A 32 -12.02 -22.60 -17.48
CA SER A 32 -12.03 -22.01 -16.13
C SER A 32 -11.09 -20.82 -16.00
N VAL A 33 -9.88 -20.91 -16.55
CA VAL A 33 -8.91 -19.80 -16.52
C VAL A 33 -9.40 -18.64 -17.39
N LEU A 34 -10.04 -18.92 -18.54
CA LEU A 34 -10.66 -17.89 -19.36
C LEU A 34 -11.80 -17.17 -18.61
N ASN A 35 -12.64 -17.89 -17.86
CA ASN A 35 -13.71 -17.29 -17.06
C ASN A 35 -13.16 -16.39 -15.95
N LEU A 36 -12.07 -16.80 -15.30
CA LEU A 36 -11.36 -15.97 -14.33
C LEU A 36 -10.82 -14.71 -15.00
N ARG A 37 -10.15 -14.84 -16.16
CA ARG A 37 -9.60 -13.68 -16.86
C ARG A 37 -10.67 -12.69 -17.32
N ILE A 38 -11.82 -13.18 -17.79
CA ILE A 38 -12.98 -12.32 -18.12
C ILE A 38 -13.41 -11.54 -16.89
N PHE A 39 -13.58 -12.22 -15.76
CA PHE A 39 -13.95 -11.58 -14.49
C PHE A 39 -12.90 -10.54 -14.06
N MET A 40 -11.61 -10.87 -14.13
CA MET A 40 -10.53 -9.93 -13.81
C MET A 40 -10.54 -8.69 -14.71
N ASN A 41 -10.85 -8.84 -16.01
CA ASN A 41 -11.00 -7.69 -16.90
C ASN A 41 -12.20 -6.79 -16.51
N GLU A 42 -13.31 -7.37 -16.01
CA GLU A 42 -14.44 -6.59 -15.49
C GLU A 42 -14.05 -5.77 -14.25
N MET A 43 -13.25 -6.37 -13.36
CA MET A 43 -12.73 -5.71 -12.16
C MET A 43 -11.73 -4.60 -12.49
N GLU A 44 -10.83 -4.83 -13.46
CA GLU A 44 -9.95 -3.80 -14.01
C GLU A 44 -10.74 -2.64 -14.63
N PHE A 45 -11.79 -2.95 -15.39
CA PHE A 45 -12.67 -1.93 -15.96
C PHE A 45 -13.36 -1.10 -14.87
N MET A 46 -13.78 -1.72 -13.77
CA MET A 46 -14.34 -1.01 -12.62
C MET A 46 -13.32 -0.03 -12.04
N ALA A 47 -12.10 -0.48 -11.74
CA ALA A 47 -11.04 0.37 -11.18
C ALA A 47 -10.73 1.57 -12.10
N LEU A 48 -10.65 1.34 -13.42
CA LEU A 48 -10.46 2.39 -14.41
C LEU A 48 -11.65 3.36 -14.48
N SER A 49 -12.88 2.86 -14.36
CA SER A 49 -14.08 3.71 -14.32
C SER A 49 -14.07 4.63 -13.09
N VAL A 50 -13.75 4.08 -11.91
CA VAL A 50 -13.65 4.87 -10.68
C VAL A 50 -12.54 5.91 -10.80
N ALA A 51 -11.38 5.54 -11.33
CA ALA A 51 -10.27 6.48 -11.52
C ALA A 51 -10.66 7.66 -12.42
N ARG A 52 -11.34 7.42 -13.55
CA ARG A 52 -11.82 8.50 -14.42
C ARG A 52 -12.79 9.44 -13.71
N GLU A 53 -13.70 8.91 -12.89
CA GLU A 53 -14.60 9.74 -12.10
C GLU A 53 -13.85 10.53 -11.01
N VAL A 54 -12.83 9.95 -10.39
CA VAL A 54 -11.94 10.68 -9.46
C VAL A 54 -11.20 11.81 -10.18
N GLU A 55 -10.65 11.58 -11.37
CA GLU A 55 -10.01 12.63 -12.19
C GLU A 55 -11.01 13.75 -12.54
N ASN A 56 -12.26 13.40 -12.90
CA ASN A 56 -13.33 14.38 -13.18
C ASN A 56 -13.70 15.21 -11.94
N ILE A 57 -13.86 14.56 -10.79
CA ILE A 57 -14.12 15.24 -9.51
C ILE A 57 -12.96 16.17 -9.15
N TYR A 58 -11.71 15.74 -9.39
CA TYR A 58 -10.52 16.54 -9.11
C TYR A 58 -10.41 17.77 -10.02
N ALA A 59 -10.75 17.64 -11.30
CA ALA A 59 -10.75 18.76 -12.25
C ALA A 59 -11.74 19.87 -11.83
N ASP A 60 -12.82 19.50 -11.13
CA ASP A 60 -13.84 20.41 -10.58
C ASP A 60 -13.67 20.65 -9.06
N ARG A 61 -12.52 20.31 -8.47
CA ARG A 61 -12.33 20.31 -7.01
C ARG A 61 -12.61 21.65 -6.34
N CYS A 62 -12.27 22.76 -6.99
CA CYS A 62 -12.42 24.10 -6.40
C CYS A 62 -13.89 24.51 -6.21
N SER A 63 -14.83 23.92 -6.96
CA SER A 63 -16.27 24.14 -6.76
C SER A 63 -16.86 23.25 -5.66
N ARG A 64 -16.10 22.25 -5.20
CA ARG A 64 -16.53 21.19 -4.26
C ARG A 64 -16.01 21.38 -2.84
N LEU A 65 -15.36 22.51 -2.56
CA LEU A 65 -14.78 22.81 -1.24
C LEU A 65 -15.80 23.26 -0.19
N SER A 66 -17.09 23.31 -0.51
CA SER A 66 -18.14 23.64 0.46
C SER A 66 -18.51 22.46 1.38
N SER A 67 -18.24 21.22 0.95
CA SER A 67 -18.59 19.99 1.67
C SER A 67 -17.35 19.34 2.29
N CYS A 68 -16.83 19.95 3.36
CA CYS A 68 -15.56 19.55 3.98
C CYS A 68 -15.65 18.57 5.13
N VAL A 69 -16.86 18.21 5.55
CA VAL A 69 -17.03 17.41 6.76
C VAL A 69 -16.97 15.93 6.41
N SER A 70 -16.17 15.17 7.16
CA SER A 70 -15.91 13.75 6.89
C SER A 70 -15.92 12.92 8.17
N PHE A 71 -16.18 11.62 8.02
CA PHE A 71 -16.14 10.67 9.12
C PHE A 71 -14.70 10.24 9.43
N HIS A 72 -14.31 10.30 10.70
CA HIS A 72 -13.02 9.82 11.20
C HIS A 72 -13.11 8.36 11.68
N GLU A 73 -12.20 7.48 11.23
CA GLU A 73 -12.18 6.03 11.52
C GLU A 73 -12.40 5.59 12.98
N CYS A 74 -11.84 6.31 13.96
CA CYS A 74 -11.98 5.94 15.38
C CYS A 74 -13.21 6.47 16.09
N LYS A 75 -13.80 7.55 15.58
CA LYS A 75 -14.75 8.37 16.34
C LYS A 75 -16.17 8.29 15.78
N SER A 76 -16.36 7.57 14.68
CA SER A 76 -17.64 7.52 13.98
C SER A 76 -18.69 6.81 14.80
N THR A 77 -19.90 7.39 14.76
CA THR A 77 -21.13 6.67 15.02
C THR A 77 -21.87 6.65 13.70
N PHE A 78 -22.05 5.46 13.14
CA PHE A 78 -22.71 5.29 11.87
C PHE A 78 -24.23 5.30 12.11
N ARG A 79 -24.92 6.32 11.61
CA ARG A 79 -26.37 6.50 11.86
C ARG A 79 -27.22 5.52 11.06
N GLU A 80 -26.76 5.13 9.87
CA GLU A 80 -27.41 4.18 8.96
C GLU A 80 -26.61 2.89 8.83
N ALA A 81 -25.82 2.58 9.86
CA ALA A 81 -25.04 1.35 9.95
C ALA A 81 -25.96 0.13 9.75
N THR A 82 -25.46 -0.89 9.05
CA THR A 82 -26.29 -1.96 8.47
C THR A 82 -27.39 -2.48 9.39
N ALA A 83 -28.57 -2.72 8.83
CA ALA A 83 -29.61 -3.51 9.50
C ALA A 83 -29.15 -4.96 9.72
N GLU A 84 -28.24 -5.44 8.87
CA GLU A 84 -27.71 -6.79 8.91
C GLU A 84 -26.47 -6.92 9.79
N CYS A 85 -26.57 -7.89 10.68
CA CYS A 85 -25.53 -8.37 11.57
C CYS A 85 -24.49 -9.17 10.77
N ARG A 86 -23.23 -8.71 10.74
CA ARG A 86 -22.12 -9.41 10.08
C ARG A 86 -20.94 -9.64 11.02
N THR A 87 -20.95 -10.77 11.73
CA THR A 87 -19.89 -11.19 12.68
C THR A 87 -18.59 -11.58 11.99
N ASP A 88 -18.62 -11.84 10.69
CA ASP A 88 -17.45 -12.16 9.87
C ASP A 88 -16.48 -10.98 9.72
N TYR A 89 -16.93 -9.76 10.01
CA TYR A 89 -16.11 -8.55 9.91
C TYR A 89 -15.51 -8.04 11.23
N VAL A 90 -15.88 -8.63 12.37
CA VAL A 90 -15.32 -8.30 13.68
C VAL A 90 -14.94 -9.62 14.35
N ALA A 91 -13.77 -10.15 13.98
CA ALA A 91 -13.29 -11.46 14.41
C ALA A 91 -13.34 -11.63 15.94
N ASP A 92 -13.12 -10.55 16.69
CA ASP A 92 -13.11 -10.49 18.15
C ASP A 92 -14.48 -10.77 18.81
N CYS A 93 -15.59 -10.70 18.06
CA CYS A 93 -16.92 -10.96 18.63
C CYS A 93 -17.24 -12.45 18.75
N LYS A 94 -16.41 -13.36 18.21
CA LYS A 94 -16.66 -14.80 18.26
C LYS A 94 -16.57 -15.38 19.67
N ASP A 95 -15.82 -14.74 20.56
CA ASP A 95 -15.52 -15.23 21.91
C ASP A 95 -16.34 -14.55 23.03
N VAL A 96 -17.31 -13.69 22.67
CA VAL A 96 -18.12 -12.95 23.64
C VAL A 96 -19.47 -13.66 23.86
N GLU A 97 -19.63 -14.34 25.00
CA GLU A 97 -20.90 -15.01 25.36
C GLU A 97 -22.08 -14.02 25.36
N ASN A 98 -23.16 -14.36 24.67
CA ASN A 98 -24.35 -13.51 24.47
C ASN A 98 -24.08 -12.17 23.73
N SER A 99 -23.03 -12.08 22.90
CA SER A 99 -22.85 -10.91 22.03
C SER A 99 -23.76 -10.93 20.80
N GLY A 100 -24.47 -9.83 20.55
CA GLY A 100 -25.05 -9.52 19.24
C GLY A 100 -24.07 -8.81 18.30
N CYS A 101 -24.44 -8.63 17.02
CA CYS A 101 -23.59 -7.94 16.03
C CYS A 101 -23.37 -6.46 16.28
N GLY A 102 -22.14 -6.03 16.07
CA GLY A 102 -21.81 -4.63 15.83
C GLY A 102 -22.03 -4.22 14.38
N LYS A 103 -22.28 -2.93 14.25
CA LYS A 103 -22.48 -2.27 12.98
C LYS A 103 -21.21 -1.49 12.62
N THR A 104 -20.21 -2.21 12.11
CA THR A 104 -18.88 -1.64 11.82
C THR A 104 -18.76 -1.01 10.44
N TYR A 105 -19.80 -1.15 9.62
CA TYR A 105 -19.88 -0.62 8.26
C TYR A 105 -21.10 0.28 8.08
N ASP A 106 -20.91 1.35 7.31
CA ASP A 106 -21.98 2.19 6.76
C ASP A 106 -21.84 2.22 5.24
N PHE A 107 -22.77 1.53 4.56
CA PHE A 107 -22.77 1.40 3.10
C PHE A 107 -23.30 2.66 2.38
N TYR A 108 -23.79 3.65 3.12
CA TYR A 108 -24.25 4.92 2.57
C TYR A 108 -23.20 6.02 2.64
N GLN A 109 -22.06 5.76 3.30
CA GLN A 109 -21.05 6.78 3.58
C GLN A 109 -19.64 6.31 3.24
N THR A 110 -18.73 7.28 3.09
CA THR A 110 -17.28 7.06 3.13
C THR A 110 -16.70 7.58 4.44
N ASN A 111 -15.54 7.05 4.85
CA ASN A 111 -14.73 7.69 5.88
C ASN A 111 -13.31 7.96 5.40
N VAL A 112 -12.66 8.90 6.08
CA VAL A 112 -11.26 9.27 5.81
C VAL A 112 -10.37 8.73 6.92
N ARG A 113 -9.22 8.19 6.52
CA ARG A 113 -8.12 7.77 7.38
C ARG A 113 -6.88 8.60 7.03
N ILE A 114 -6.19 9.07 8.04
CA ILE A 114 -4.98 9.89 7.89
C ILE A 114 -3.97 9.38 8.91
N PRO A 115 -2.71 9.12 8.50
CA PRO A 115 -1.64 8.81 9.43
C PRO A 115 -1.51 9.89 10.51
N SER A 116 -1.36 9.46 11.76
CA SER A 116 -1.27 10.35 12.91
C SER A 116 -0.13 11.35 12.80
N GLN A 117 0.96 11.01 12.10
CA GLN A 117 2.06 11.94 11.83
C GLN A 117 1.68 13.15 10.97
N LEU A 118 0.56 13.09 10.23
CA LEU A 118 0.04 14.20 9.41
C LEU A 118 -1.03 15.03 10.14
N LEU A 119 -1.36 14.67 11.38
CA LEU A 119 -2.36 15.35 12.19
C LEU A 119 -1.70 16.13 13.34
N ASN A 120 -2.30 17.25 13.72
CA ASN A 120 -1.88 17.97 14.90
C ASN A 120 -2.07 17.08 16.15
N THR A 121 -1.02 16.96 16.96
CA THR A 121 -1.00 16.04 18.12
C THR A 121 -1.96 16.43 19.24
N GLN A 122 -2.39 17.70 19.31
CA GLN A 122 -3.31 18.21 20.32
C GLN A 122 -4.76 18.16 19.87
N THR A 123 -5.04 18.52 18.62
CA THR A 123 -6.41 18.68 18.10
C THR A 123 -6.88 17.49 17.25
N SER A 124 -5.95 16.63 16.82
CA SER A 124 -6.18 15.57 15.84
C SER A 124 -6.79 16.09 14.52
N GLN A 125 -6.52 17.35 14.16
CA GLN A 125 -6.97 17.95 12.89
C GLN A 125 -5.81 18.03 11.89
N PRO A 126 -6.09 17.94 10.58
CA PRO A 126 -5.09 18.21 9.56
C PRO A 126 -4.69 19.69 9.59
N GLU A 127 -3.40 19.98 9.43
CA GLU A 127 -2.90 21.37 9.32
C GLU A 127 -2.54 21.74 7.88
N ASP A 128 -1.99 20.79 7.12
CA ASP A 128 -1.58 20.93 5.73
C ASP A 128 -2.76 21.38 4.84
N PRO A 129 -2.62 22.49 4.09
CA PRO A 129 -3.69 22.99 3.22
C PRO A 129 -4.09 22.05 2.08
N HIS A 130 -3.16 21.30 1.50
CA HIS A 130 -3.49 20.32 0.44
C HIS A 130 -4.28 19.15 1.04
N LEU A 131 -3.88 18.69 2.22
CA LEU A 131 -4.61 17.63 2.93
C LEU A 131 -6.04 18.07 3.27
N LYS A 132 -6.22 19.33 3.68
CA LYS A 132 -7.54 19.92 3.91
C LYS A 132 -8.39 19.96 2.64
N GLU A 133 -7.82 20.41 1.52
CA GLU A 133 -8.50 20.45 0.23
C GLU A 133 -8.92 19.05 -0.24
N ASP A 134 -8.02 18.07 -0.10
CA ASP A 134 -8.24 16.66 -0.42
C ASP A 134 -9.43 16.07 0.34
N ILE A 135 -9.53 16.34 1.63
CA ILE A 135 -10.67 15.88 2.44
C ILE A 135 -11.98 16.46 1.90
N CYS A 136 -11.99 17.73 1.49
CA CYS A 136 -13.21 18.40 1.05
C CYS A 136 -13.74 17.90 -0.30
N TYR A 137 -12.95 18.00 -1.38
CA TYR A 137 -13.49 17.62 -2.69
C TYR A 137 -13.80 16.13 -2.77
N SER A 138 -12.99 15.30 -2.09
CA SER A 138 -13.16 13.85 -2.12
C SER A 138 -14.46 13.39 -1.47
N ASN A 139 -15.13 14.24 -0.68
CA ASN A 139 -16.44 13.92 -0.13
C ASN A 139 -17.48 13.64 -1.22
N SER A 140 -17.34 14.27 -2.40
CA SER A 140 -18.17 14.00 -3.58
C SER A 140 -18.02 12.60 -4.15
N MET A 141 -16.97 11.85 -3.77
CA MET A 141 -16.71 10.49 -4.27
C MET A 141 -17.62 9.44 -3.64
N THR A 142 -18.30 9.74 -2.53
CA THR A 142 -19.17 8.79 -1.82
C THR A 142 -20.21 8.18 -2.74
N GLU A 143 -20.89 9.01 -3.52
CA GLU A 143 -21.94 8.56 -4.45
C GLU A 143 -21.35 7.75 -5.61
N THR A 144 -20.18 8.16 -6.12
CA THR A 144 -19.46 7.44 -7.18
C THR A 144 -19.05 6.04 -6.71
N PHE A 145 -18.43 5.91 -5.54
CA PHE A 145 -17.98 4.62 -5.01
C PHE A 145 -19.16 3.68 -4.76
N LYS A 146 -20.21 4.19 -4.11
CA LYS A 146 -21.44 3.45 -3.86
C LYS A 146 -22.10 2.96 -5.15
N ASN A 147 -22.38 3.86 -6.10
CA ASN A 147 -23.06 3.50 -7.35
C ASN A 147 -22.24 2.52 -8.18
N THR A 148 -20.92 2.67 -8.19
CA THR A 148 -20.06 1.72 -8.93
C THR A 148 -20.15 0.33 -8.31
N ALA A 149 -20.07 0.21 -6.98
CA ALA A 149 -20.16 -1.08 -6.31
C ALA A 149 -21.54 -1.72 -6.46
N GLU A 150 -22.63 -0.97 -6.30
CA GLU A 150 -24.00 -1.46 -6.51
C GLU A 150 -24.26 -1.88 -7.97
N ASN A 151 -23.69 -1.18 -8.94
CA ASN A 151 -23.81 -1.55 -10.34
C ASN A 151 -23.06 -2.86 -10.61
N LEU A 152 -21.88 -3.03 -10.03
CA LEU A 152 -21.09 -4.23 -10.23
C LEU A 152 -21.81 -5.48 -9.70
N GLU A 153 -22.38 -5.38 -8.48
CA GLU A 153 -23.22 -6.43 -7.87
C GLU A 153 -24.41 -6.81 -8.78
N LYS A 154 -25.03 -5.84 -9.45
CA LYS A 154 -26.14 -6.11 -10.41
C LYS A 154 -25.66 -6.78 -11.70
N THR A 155 -24.43 -6.54 -12.11
CA THR A 155 -23.89 -7.02 -13.40
C THR A 155 -23.19 -8.37 -13.31
N SER A 156 -22.72 -8.77 -12.13
CA SER A 156 -22.00 -10.04 -11.94
C SER A 156 -22.62 -10.85 -10.81
N ASP A 157 -23.11 -12.04 -11.13
CA ASP A 157 -23.66 -13.00 -10.17
C ASP A 157 -22.60 -13.61 -9.25
N ARG A 158 -21.32 -13.35 -9.52
CA ARG A 158 -20.15 -13.86 -8.79
C ARG A 158 -19.72 -12.98 -7.62
N ILE A 159 -20.31 -11.78 -7.52
CA ILE A 159 -19.96 -10.83 -6.47
C ILE A 159 -20.83 -11.12 -5.28
N LEU A 160 -20.20 -11.63 -4.23
CA LEU A 160 -20.89 -12.03 -3.01
C LEU A 160 -21.16 -10.81 -2.13
N GLN A 161 -20.32 -9.78 -2.23
CA GLN A 161 -20.44 -8.54 -1.48
C GLN A 161 -19.93 -7.34 -2.29
N PRO A 162 -20.53 -6.14 -2.13
CA PRO A 162 -20.03 -4.96 -2.80
C PRO A 162 -18.54 -4.73 -2.48
N PRO A 163 -17.66 -4.65 -3.50
CA PRO A 163 -16.22 -4.56 -3.27
C PRO A 163 -15.86 -3.23 -2.61
N GLN A 164 -14.89 -3.26 -1.69
CA GLN A 164 -14.40 -2.01 -1.08
C GLN A 164 -13.71 -1.19 -2.15
N THR A 165 -14.11 0.08 -2.26
CA THR A 165 -13.58 1.02 -3.25
C THR A 165 -12.97 2.20 -2.52
N PHE A 166 -11.75 2.58 -2.90
CA PHE A 166 -11.03 3.59 -2.16
C PHE A 166 -10.08 4.41 -3.03
N PHE A 167 -9.75 5.60 -2.53
CA PHE A 167 -8.80 6.52 -3.11
C PHE A 167 -7.79 6.96 -2.06
N GLY A 168 -6.50 6.69 -2.32
CA GLY A 168 -5.39 7.21 -1.56
C GLY A 168 -4.72 8.36 -2.32
N THR A 169 -4.55 9.51 -1.70
CA THR A 169 -3.84 10.65 -2.31
C THR A 169 -2.34 10.54 -2.13
N SER A 170 -1.59 11.23 -2.98
CA SER A 170 -0.12 11.31 -2.91
C SER A 170 0.42 11.93 -1.60
N ASN A 171 -0.39 12.73 -0.91
CA ASN A 171 -0.05 13.35 0.38
C ASN A 171 -0.54 12.57 1.63
N GLY A 172 -1.25 11.45 1.46
CA GLY A 172 -1.56 10.52 2.56
C GLY A 172 -2.99 10.57 3.11
N MET A 173 -3.93 11.27 2.47
CA MET A 173 -5.36 11.08 2.74
C MET A 173 -5.80 9.74 2.14
N PHE A 174 -6.57 8.96 2.89
CA PHE A 174 -7.20 7.75 2.40
C PHE A 174 -8.72 7.81 2.61
N ARG A 175 -9.50 7.78 1.54
CA ARG A 175 -10.96 7.70 1.60
C ARG A 175 -11.42 6.32 1.14
N ILE A 176 -12.27 5.69 1.94
CA ILE A 176 -12.78 4.33 1.68
C ILE A 176 -14.30 4.26 1.78
N TRP A 177 -14.89 3.49 0.86
CA TRP A 177 -16.27 3.03 0.90
C TRP A 177 -16.30 1.49 0.94
N PRO A 178 -17.27 0.88 1.65
CA PRO A 178 -18.15 1.51 2.65
C PRO A 178 -17.34 2.09 3.82
N ALA A 179 -17.92 3.06 4.54
CA ALA A 179 -17.25 3.61 5.71
C ALA A 179 -17.08 2.52 6.77
N GLN A 180 -15.89 2.44 7.37
CA GLN A 180 -15.57 1.39 8.34
C GLN A 180 -14.74 1.87 9.52
N HIS A 181 -15.09 1.37 10.71
CA HIS A 181 -14.31 1.58 11.93
C HIS A 181 -12.94 0.91 11.85
N SER A 182 -11.92 1.55 12.44
CA SER A 182 -10.62 0.93 12.67
C SER A 182 -10.45 0.56 14.13
N GLU A 183 -9.75 -0.56 14.38
CA GLU A 183 -9.33 -0.99 15.71
C GLU A 183 -8.26 -0.04 16.27
N VAL A 184 -7.25 0.26 15.44
CA VAL A 184 -6.17 1.19 15.73
C VAL A 184 -6.17 2.29 14.67
N CYS A 185 -6.21 3.55 15.11
CA CYS A 185 -6.34 4.69 14.21
C CYS A 185 -5.04 5.46 14.04
N GLY A 186 -4.91 6.14 12.90
CA GLY A 186 -3.74 6.94 12.57
C GLY A 186 -2.48 6.13 12.28
N ILE A 187 -2.60 4.81 12.10
CA ILE A 187 -1.46 3.94 11.73
C ILE A 187 -1.44 3.60 10.24
N MET A 188 -2.57 3.76 9.54
CA MET A 188 -2.70 3.37 8.14
C MET A 188 -2.17 4.48 7.24
N ASP A 189 -1.03 4.21 6.58
CA ASP A 189 -0.49 5.05 5.50
C ASP A 189 -0.53 4.26 4.20
N THR A 190 -1.32 4.72 3.23
CA THR A 190 -1.48 4.05 1.94
C THR A 190 -0.24 4.09 1.08
N ARG A 191 0.62 5.11 1.26
CA ARG A 191 1.81 5.35 0.46
C ARG A 191 2.87 4.26 0.61
N ILE A 192 2.79 3.48 1.68
CA ILE A 192 3.65 2.33 1.97
C ILE A 192 2.90 1.00 1.85
N ARG A 193 1.75 0.97 1.14
CA ARG A 193 0.99 -0.26 0.88
C ARG A 193 1.34 -0.82 -0.50
N PRO A 194 1.43 -2.16 -0.64
CA PRO A 194 1.76 -2.80 -1.91
C PRO A 194 0.89 -2.33 -3.09
N TRP A 195 -0.43 -2.25 -2.92
CA TRP A 195 -1.37 -1.84 -3.98
C TRP A 195 -1.10 -0.42 -4.49
N PHE A 196 -0.75 0.49 -3.57
CA PHE A 196 -0.48 1.88 -3.89
C PHE A 196 0.85 2.00 -4.64
N VAL A 197 1.90 1.35 -4.14
CA VAL A 197 3.24 1.36 -4.75
C VAL A 197 3.22 0.68 -6.11
N ALA A 198 2.54 -0.48 -6.23
CA ALA A 198 2.41 -1.19 -7.49
C ALA A 198 1.74 -0.35 -8.57
N ALA A 199 0.63 0.34 -8.26
CA ALA A 199 -0.05 1.18 -9.24
C ALA A 199 0.74 2.45 -9.55
N SER A 200 1.53 2.93 -8.59
CA SER A 200 2.37 4.11 -8.76
C SER A 200 3.64 3.84 -9.56
N SER A 201 4.15 2.61 -9.63
CA SER A 201 5.40 2.32 -10.36
C SER A 201 5.26 1.31 -11.49
N GLY A 202 4.28 0.42 -11.42
CA GLY A 202 4.31 -0.85 -12.15
C GLY A 202 5.41 -1.81 -11.66
N PRO A 203 5.60 -2.93 -12.37
CA PRO A 203 6.62 -3.93 -12.05
C PRO A 203 8.03 -3.35 -12.18
N LYS A 204 8.96 -3.85 -11.35
CA LYS A 204 10.32 -3.29 -11.25
C LYS A 204 11.33 -4.28 -10.67
N ASP A 205 12.59 -4.05 -11.01
CA ASP A 205 13.75 -4.70 -10.42
C ASP A 205 14.45 -3.72 -9.48
N VAL A 206 14.51 -4.03 -8.19
CA VAL A 206 15.05 -3.12 -7.16
C VAL A 206 16.27 -3.73 -6.47
N VAL A 207 17.43 -3.07 -6.59
CA VAL A 207 18.62 -3.42 -5.81
C VAL A 207 18.80 -2.39 -4.70
N ILE A 208 18.64 -2.82 -3.46
CA ILE A 208 18.85 -1.97 -2.27
C ILE A 208 20.30 -2.13 -1.85
N VAL A 209 21.07 -1.05 -1.89
CA VAL A 209 22.51 -1.02 -1.62
C VAL A 209 22.74 -0.22 -0.34
N ILE A 210 23.17 -0.90 0.72
CA ILE A 210 23.27 -0.33 2.08
C ILE A 210 24.74 -0.33 2.51
N ASP A 211 25.24 0.85 2.88
CA ASP A 211 26.53 0.97 3.56
C ASP A 211 26.43 0.28 4.92
N LYS A 212 27.35 -0.64 5.18
CA LYS A 212 27.54 -1.29 6.48
C LYS A 212 28.89 -0.95 7.08
N SER A 213 29.49 0.19 6.73
CA SER A 213 30.74 0.68 7.30
C SER A 213 30.62 0.98 8.80
N GLY A 214 31.77 1.18 9.46
CA GLY A 214 31.81 1.45 10.90
C GLY A 214 31.11 2.74 11.34
N SER A 215 30.93 3.73 10.45
CA SER A 215 30.24 4.98 10.77
C SER A 215 28.74 4.79 11.01
N MET A 216 28.14 3.75 10.43
CA MET A 216 26.72 3.40 10.60
C MET A 216 26.35 3.01 12.04
N ALA A 217 27.33 2.80 12.91
CA ALA A 217 27.14 2.60 14.35
C ALA A 217 26.64 3.86 15.09
N VAL A 218 26.88 5.04 14.50
CA VAL A 218 26.59 6.33 15.13
C VAL A 218 25.10 6.65 14.99
N GLN A 219 24.48 7.19 16.05
CA GLN A 219 23.10 7.71 16.04
C GLN A 219 22.05 6.71 15.49
N ASN A 220 22.24 5.40 15.72
CA ASN A 220 21.35 4.32 15.25
C ASN A 220 21.12 4.30 13.72
N ARG A 221 22.07 4.80 12.93
CA ARG A 221 21.97 4.86 11.46
C ARG A 221 21.78 3.49 10.83
N TRP A 222 22.47 2.46 11.33
CA TRP A 222 22.28 1.08 10.90
C TRP A 222 20.84 0.60 11.10
N ASP A 223 20.27 0.80 12.29
CA ASP A 223 18.90 0.36 12.57
C ASP A 223 17.88 1.13 11.71
N LEU A 224 18.11 2.43 11.48
CA LEU A 224 17.32 3.23 10.55
C LEU A 224 17.40 2.69 9.11
N ALA A 225 18.60 2.36 8.64
CA ALA A 225 18.84 1.78 7.32
C ALA A 225 18.12 0.44 7.14
N VAL A 226 18.25 -0.44 8.13
CA VAL A 226 17.56 -1.74 8.16
C VAL A 226 16.04 -1.53 8.13
N ASN A 227 15.50 -0.65 8.97
CA ASN A 227 14.05 -0.38 8.99
C ASN A 227 13.53 0.21 7.67
N ALA A 228 14.29 1.10 7.05
CA ALA A 228 13.93 1.66 5.75
C ALA A 228 13.96 0.61 4.63
N ALA A 229 14.99 -0.24 4.60
CA ALA A 229 15.07 -1.35 3.65
C ALA A 229 13.93 -2.36 3.86
N LYS A 230 13.56 -2.68 5.10
CA LYS A 230 12.39 -3.51 5.43
C LYS A 230 11.11 -2.90 4.87
N SER A 231 10.90 -1.59 5.06
CA SER A 231 9.75 -0.88 4.51
C SER A 231 9.69 -1.02 2.99
N VAL A 232 10.80 -0.73 2.29
CA VAL A 232 10.86 -0.88 0.84
C VAL A 232 10.53 -2.32 0.41
N ILE A 233 11.16 -3.33 1.00
CA ILE A 233 10.93 -4.75 0.65
C ILE A 233 9.46 -5.14 0.86
N ASN A 234 8.83 -4.66 1.93
CA ASN A 234 7.42 -4.95 2.22
C ASN A 234 6.45 -4.29 1.23
N THR A 235 6.86 -3.22 0.54
CA THR A 235 6.05 -2.62 -0.54
C THR A 235 6.13 -3.38 -1.86
N LEU A 236 7.13 -4.25 -2.04
CA LEU A 236 7.33 -4.99 -3.28
C LEU A 236 6.29 -6.11 -3.42
N THR A 237 5.77 -6.26 -4.63
CA THR A 237 4.72 -7.21 -5.00
C THR A 237 5.29 -8.39 -5.77
N ILE A 238 4.46 -9.41 -6.00
CA ILE A 238 4.86 -10.57 -6.80
C ILE A 238 5.33 -10.26 -8.23
N GLY A 239 4.96 -9.09 -8.78
CA GLY A 239 5.45 -8.61 -10.07
C GLY A 239 6.88 -8.04 -10.03
N ASP A 240 7.39 -7.77 -8.83
CA ASP A 240 8.70 -7.16 -8.62
C ASP A 240 9.80 -8.21 -8.39
N HIS A 241 11.03 -7.83 -8.74
CA HIS A 241 12.23 -8.57 -8.36
C HIS A 241 13.16 -7.69 -7.53
N PHE A 242 13.91 -8.28 -6.62
CA PHE A 242 14.77 -7.52 -5.72
C PHE A 242 16.01 -8.27 -5.26
N SER A 243 16.97 -7.51 -4.75
CA SER A 243 18.10 -8.01 -3.98
C SER A 243 18.59 -6.92 -3.02
N VAL A 244 19.23 -7.34 -1.93
CA VAL A 244 19.92 -6.42 -1.02
C VAL A 244 21.42 -6.65 -1.13
N VAL A 245 22.17 -5.56 -1.28
CA VAL A 245 23.63 -5.52 -1.30
C VAL A 245 24.10 -4.78 -0.05
N LEU A 246 24.94 -5.43 0.75
CA LEU A 246 25.63 -4.77 1.85
C LEU A 246 27.08 -4.54 1.44
N PHE A 247 27.62 -3.35 1.71
CA PHE A 247 29.00 -3.05 1.36
C PHE A 247 29.79 -2.38 2.48
N SER A 248 31.08 -2.70 2.55
CA SER A 248 32.08 -1.95 3.33
C SER A 248 33.38 -1.90 2.53
N ILE A 249 34.34 -2.79 2.79
CA ILE A 249 35.53 -2.98 1.93
C ILE A 249 35.14 -3.68 0.62
N THR A 250 34.32 -4.72 0.77
CA THR A 250 33.75 -5.53 -0.31
C THR A 250 32.23 -5.42 -0.26
N ALA A 251 31.58 -5.78 -1.35
CA ALA A 251 30.12 -5.83 -1.44
C ALA A 251 29.64 -7.29 -1.52
N GLU A 252 28.58 -7.60 -0.79
CA GLU A 252 27.96 -8.92 -0.75
C GLU A 252 26.45 -8.83 -0.91
N THR A 253 25.85 -9.89 -1.44
CA THR A 253 24.40 -9.99 -1.67
C THR A 253 23.76 -10.81 -0.57
N LEU A 254 22.66 -10.33 -0.01
CA LEU A 254 21.83 -11.11 0.90
C LEU A 254 20.93 -12.04 0.08
N GLY A 255 21.03 -13.34 0.33
CA GLY A 255 20.28 -14.36 -0.40
C GLY A 255 21.05 -14.91 -1.61
N PHE A 256 20.48 -14.73 -2.81
CA PHE A 256 20.98 -15.38 -4.02
C PHE A 256 21.90 -14.46 -4.84
N PRO A 257 22.77 -15.02 -5.72
CA PRO A 257 23.62 -14.23 -6.61
C PRO A 257 22.89 -13.62 -7.82
N THR A 258 21.55 -13.72 -7.85
CA THR A 258 20.65 -13.12 -8.84
C THR A 258 19.56 -12.35 -8.12
N LEU A 259 18.83 -11.51 -8.84
CA LEU A 259 17.56 -10.97 -8.33
C LEU A 259 16.62 -12.13 -7.96
N MET A 260 15.77 -11.87 -6.97
CA MET A 260 14.73 -12.78 -6.52
C MET A 260 13.37 -12.15 -6.77
N ARG A 261 12.40 -12.96 -7.19
CA ARG A 261 11.01 -12.49 -7.19
C ARG A 261 10.58 -12.16 -5.76
N ALA A 262 9.83 -11.08 -5.56
CA ALA A 262 9.37 -10.63 -4.25
C ALA A 262 8.17 -11.45 -3.71
N THR A 263 8.30 -12.78 -3.73
CA THR A 263 7.43 -13.71 -2.99
C THR A 263 7.56 -13.49 -1.48
N LYS A 264 6.54 -13.85 -0.71
CA LYS A 264 6.58 -13.77 0.76
C LYS A 264 7.81 -14.48 1.36
N GLU A 265 8.13 -15.68 0.87
CA GLU A 265 9.22 -16.51 1.37
C GLU A 265 10.60 -15.88 1.11
N ASN A 266 10.82 -15.37 -0.10
CA ASN A 266 12.06 -14.64 -0.44
C ASN A 266 12.19 -13.36 0.37
N LYS A 267 11.10 -12.58 0.53
CA LYS A 267 11.07 -11.37 1.38
C LYS A 267 11.49 -11.73 2.81
N GLU A 268 10.84 -12.69 3.45
CA GLU A 268 11.14 -13.12 4.83
C GLU A 268 12.59 -13.62 4.99
N THR A 269 13.12 -14.35 3.99
CA THR A 269 14.50 -14.85 4.00
C THR A 269 15.51 -13.70 4.00
N VAL A 270 15.34 -12.71 3.12
CA VAL A 270 16.23 -11.55 3.03
C VAL A 270 16.10 -10.65 4.25
N LEU A 271 14.87 -10.43 4.75
CA LEU A 271 14.63 -9.60 5.93
C LEU A 271 15.34 -10.15 7.17
N ARG A 272 15.28 -11.47 7.40
CA ARG A 272 16.00 -12.14 8.49
C ARG A 272 17.52 -12.01 8.32
N ALA A 273 18.04 -12.26 7.12
CA ALA A 273 19.48 -12.10 6.85
C ALA A 273 19.96 -10.65 7.08
N LEU A 274 19.12 -9.67 6.75
CA LEU A 274 19.42 -8.26 6.98
C LEU A 274 19.45 -7.92 8.48
N GLU A 275 18.53 -8.46 9.27
CA GLU A 275 18.51 -8.28 10.74
C GLU A 275 19.73 -8.92 11.44
N GLU A 276 20.21 -10.04 10.91
CA GLU A 276 21.37 -10.76 11.46
C GLU A 276 22.72 -10.17 11.01
N SER A 277 22.70 -9.20 10.08
CA SER A 277 23.92 -8.63 9.50
C SER A 277 24.61 -7.66 10.46
N SER A 278 25.95 -7.67 10.42
CA SER A 278 26.80 -6.77 11.20
C SER A 278 27.38 -5.64 10.35
N TYR A 279 27.57 -4.47 10.96
CA TYR A 279 28.31 -3.35 10.37
C TYR A 279 29.76 -3.29 10.86
N GLY A 280 30.65 -2.75 10.04
CA GLY A 280 32.06 -2.55 10.32
C GLY A 280 32.90 -2.39 9.05
N GLY A 281 34.05 -1.73 9.24
CA GLY A 281 35.05 -1.53 8.21
C GLY A 281 34.92 -0.20 7.43
N PRO A 282 35.85 0.03 6.48
CA PRO A 282 35.84 1.16 5.54
C PRO A 282 34.64 1.18 4.57
N THR A 283 34.57 2.23 3.76
CA THR A 283 33.50 2.49 2.78
C THR A 283 34.05 2.42 1.35
N ASN A 284 33.47 1.56 0.49
CA ASN A 284 33.86 1.35 -0.91
C ASN A 284 32.65 1.39 -1.86
N PHE A 285 32.40 2.55 -2.48
CA PHE A 285 31.24 2.73 -3.38
C PHE A 285 31.41 1.98 -4.70
N GLU A 286 32.63 1.89 -5.24
CA GLU A 286 32.90 1.18 -6.49
C GLU A 286 32.48 -0.30 -6.38
N ALA A 287 32.85 -0.97 -5.29
CA ALA A 287 32.45 -2.36 -5.06
C ALA A 287 30.94 -2.52 -4.94
N ALA A 288 30.26 -1.55 -4.32
CA ALA A 288 28.81 -1.56 -4.13
C ALA A 288 28.07 -1.52 -5.48
N PHE A 289 28.45 -0.59 -6.36
CA PHE A 289 27.86 -0.47 -7.69
C PHE A 289 28.24 -1.64 -8.61
N ASP A 290 29.48 -2.10 -8.57
CA ASP A 290 29.90 -3.29 -9.32
C ASP A 290 29.03 -4.50 -8.97
N LYS A 291 28.78 -4.72 -7.67
CA LYS A 291 27.93 -5.83 -7.23
C LYS A 291 26.47 -5.67 -7.67
N ALA A 292 25.94 -4.45 -7.65
CA ALA A 292 24.59 -4.16 -8.14
C ALA A 292 24.47 -4.44 -9.66
N TYR A 293 25.46 -4.07 -10.46
CA TYR A 293 25.47 -4.35 -11.90
C TYR A 293 25.70 -5.84 -12.21
N ASP A 294 26.51 -6.53 -11.42
CA ASP A 294 26.69 -7.98 -11.53
C ASP A 294 25.37 -8.74 -11.28
N LEU A 295 24.55 -8.27 -10.34
CA LEU A 295 23.20 -8.79 -10.11
C LEU A 295 22.32 -8.62 -11.34
N PHE A 296 22.27 -7.42 -11.93
CA PHE A 296 21.48 -7.19 -13.15
C PHE A 296 21.99 -8.04 -14.32
N GLN A 297 23.31 -8.17 -14.47
CA GLN A 297 23.91 -9.00 -15.51
C GLN A 297 23.55 -10.48 -15.33
N SER A 298 23.67 -11.01 -14.11
CA SER A 298 23.35 -12.40 -13.81
C SER A 298 21.87 -12.69 -14.03
N SER A 299 21.01 -11.76 -13.60
CA SER A 299 19.56 -11.83 -13.74
C SER A 299 19.09 -11.78 -15.19
N LYS A 300 19.77 -10.96 -16.02
CA LYS A 300 19.59 -10.95 -17.48
C LYS A 300 19.98 -12.29 -18.11
N THR A 301 21.06 -12.93 -17.65
CA THR A 301 21.49 -14.24 -18.15
C THR A 301 20.56 -15.37 -17.73
N THR A 302 19.93 -15.28 -16.57
CA THR A 302 18.98 -16.29 -16.07
C THR A 302 17.53 -15.99 -16.42
N GLU A 303 17.25 -14.91 -17.16
CA GLU A 303 15.89 -14.45 -17.51
C GLU A 303 15.00 -14.18 -16.28
N ILE A 304 15.60 -13.72 -15.18
CA ILE A 304 14.90 -13.36 -13.93
C ILE A 304 14.82 -11.83 -13.85
N SER A 305 13.75 -11.24 -14.36
CA SER A 305 13.56 -9.78 -14.35
C SER A 305 12.08 -9.47 -14.55
N SER A 306 11.63 -8.33 -14.02
CA SER A 306 10.35 -7.73 -14.39
C SER A 306 10.34 -7.24 -15.85
N ASN A 307 11.53 -7.01 -16.44
CA ASN A 307 11.74 -6.37 -17.75
C ASN A 307 11.14 -4.96 -17.88
N CYS A 308 10.68 -4.37 -16.78
CA CYS A 308 10.13 -3.03 -16.71
C CYS A 308 11.18 -2.07 -16.15
N HIS A 309 10.92 -1.43 -15.01
CA HIS A 309 11.85 -0.47 -14.41
C HIS A 309 12.99 -1.17 -13.66
N ARG A 310 14.16 -0.51 -13.61
CA ARG A 310 15.28 -0.94 -12.77
C ARG A 310 15.66 0.21 -11.85
N ALA A 311 15.75 -0.06 -10.55
CA ALA A 311 16.11 0.91 -9.54
C ALA A 311 17.30 0.41 -8.71
N ILE A 312 18.23 1.31 -8.40
CA ILE A 312 19.23 1.12 -7.35
C ILE A 312 18.90 2.11 -6.24
N LEU A 313 18.59 1.62 -5.04
CA LEU A 313 18.41 2.46 -3.85
C LEU A 313 19.72 2.42 -3.05
N PHE A 314 20.55 3.45 -3.21
CA PHE A 314 21.88 3.54 -2.62
C PHE A 314 21.86 4.40 -1.34
N LEU A 315 22.21 3.81 -0.20
CA LEU A 315 22.22 4.46 1.12
C LEU A 315 23.63 4.43 1.72
N SER A 316 24.13 5.60 2.13
CA SER A 316 25.43 5.74 2.79
C SER A 316 25.47 6.92 3.76
N ASP A 317 26.22 6.77 4.85
CA ASP A 317 26.48 7.84 5.83
C ASP A 317 27.89 8.43 5.75
N GLY A 318 28.73 7.88 4.86
CA GLY A 318 30.15 8.20 4.76
C GLY A 318 30.61 8.66 3.37
N VAL A 319 31.92 8.95 3.30
CA VAL A 319 32.68 9.29 2.08
C VAL A 319 33.37 8.01 1.58
N PRO A 320 33.50 7.77 0.26
CA PRO A 320 34.29 6.64 -0.23
C PRO A 320 35.74 6.74 0.25
N THR A 321 36.19 5.73 1.00
CA THR A 321 37.55 5.65 1.56
C THR A 321 38.46 4.68 0.79
N ILE A 322 37.85 3.80 -0.02
CA ILE A 322 38.52 2.79 -0.85
C ILE A 322 37.89 2.83 -2.25
N GLY A 323 38.69 2.52 -3.27
CA GLY A 323 38.24 2.46 -4.66
C GLY A 323 38.27 3.83 -5.34
N LYS A 324 37.57 3.92 -6.48
CA LYS A 324 37.39 5.19 -7.19
C LYS A 324 36.61 6.21 -6.36
N ALA A 325 36.94 7.49 -6.53
CA ALA A 325 36.24 8.62 -5.92
C ALA A 325 36.12 9.77 -6.92
N GLY A 326 35.22 10.72 -6.66
CA GLY A 326 35.00 11.88 -7.53
C GLY A 326 34.60 11.48 -8.95
N THR A 327 35.13 12.17 -9.95
CA THR A 327 34.77 11.98 -11.37
C THR A 327 35.00 10.55 -11.85
N ASP A 328 36.09 9.89 -11.42
CA ASP A 328 36.39 8.51 -11.85
C ASP A 328 35.30 7.53 -11.39
N LEU A 329 34.73 7.75 -10.20
CA LEU A 329 33.61 6.95 -9.69
C LEU A 329 32.35 7.19 -10.54
N TYR A 330 32.01 8.45 -10.82
CA TYR A 330 30.80 8.76 -11.59
C TYR A 330 30.87 8.24 -13.02
N THR A 331 32.03 8.38 -13.68
CA THR A 331 32.27 7.83 -15.02
C THR A 331 32.14 6.31 -15.00
N HIS A 332 32.74 5.64 -14.01
CA HIS A 332 32.63 4.19 -13.86
C HIS A 332 31.18 3.72 -13.67
N ILE A 333 30.41 4.40 -12.82
CA ILE A 333 28.98 4.12 -12.61
C ILE A 333 28.21 4.31 -13.91
N ALA A 334 28.39 5.44 -14.59
CA ALA A 334 27.70 5.76 -15.83
C ALA A 334 28.01 4.75 -16.97
N GLU A 335 29.28 4.37 -17.13
CA GLU A 335 29.73 3.40 -18.14
C GLU A 335 29.18 2.00 -17.88
N LYS A 336 29.10 1.58 -16.61
CA LYS A 336 28.55 0.27 -16.23
C LYS A 336 27.02 0.22 -16.19
N ASN A 337 26.34 1.36 -16.15
CA ASN A 337 24.88 1.43 -16.13
C ASN A 337 24.23 1.17 -17.51
N ILE A 338 24.71 0.15 -18.24
CA ILE A 338 24.13 -0.33 -19.51
C ILE A 338 22.73 -0.93 -19.34
N PHE A 339 22.28 -1.11 -18.10
CA PHE A 339 20.96 -1.63 -17.74
C PHE A 339 19.89 -0.54 -17.61
N SER A 340 20.30 0.74 -17.76
CA SER A 340 19.44 1.92 -17.60
C SER A 340 18.73 1.94 -16.24
N ALA A 341 19.44 1.54 -15.18
CA ALA A 341 18.90 1.58 -13.83
C ALA A 341 18.88 3.03 -13.31
N THR A 342 17.75 3.44 -12.75
CA THR A 342 17.60 4.72 -12.06
C THR A 342 18.19 4.62 -10.66
N ILE A 343 19.12 5.50 -10.31
CA ILE A 343 19.83 5.48 -9.04
C ILE A 343 19.22 6.52 -8.11
N PHE A 344 18.59 6.05 -7.05
CA PHE A 344 18.13 6.86 -5.93
C PHE A 344 19.22 6.83 -4.87
N SER A 345 19.70 7.99 -4.45
CA SER A 345 20.80 8.09 -3.48
C SER A 345 20.36 8.81 -2.21
N TYR A 346 20.71 8.23 -1.06
CA TYR A 346 20.31 8.66 0.26
C TYR A 346 21.57 8.91 1.09
N ALA A 347 21.85 10.19 1.37
CA ALA A 347 22.93 10.60 2.25
C ALA A 347 22.38 10.68 3.68
N LEU A 348 22.90 9.84 4.58
CA LEU A 348 22.37 9.72 5.95
C LEU A 348 23.30 10.37 6.99
N GLY A 349 22.77 11.34 7.72
CA GLY A 349 23.43 12.00 8.84
C GLY A 349 24.36 13.14 8.43
N ALA A 350 24.81 13.90 9.43
CA ALA A 350 25.49 15.19 9.21
C ALA A 350 26.87 15.10 8.51
N ASN A 351 27.49 13.92 8.50
CA ASN A 351 28.83 13.69 7.92
C ASN A 351 28.79 12.99 6.56
N ALA A 352 27.60 12.77 6.00
CA ALA A 352 27.46 12.09 4.73
C ALA A 352 28.00 12.95 3.57
N ASP A 353 28.55 12.28 2.55
CA ASP A 353 29.01 12.94 1.33
C ASP A 353 27.82 13.30 0.43
N THR A 354 27.23 14.46 0.69
CA THR A 354 26.06 14.99 -0.02
C THR A 354 26.38 15.29 -1.49
N ALA A 355 27.58 15.76 -1.79
CA ALA A 355 28.00 16.10 -3.15
C ALA A 355 28.18 14.86 -4.02
N THR A 356 28.85 13.83 -3.48
CA THR A 356 29.06 12.55 -4.18
C THR A 356 27.74 11.81 -4.37
N SER A 357 26.91 11.73 -3.33
CA SER A 357 25.59 11.08 -3.41
C SER A 357 24.71 11.75 -4.47
N LYS A 358 24.62 13.08 -4.45
CA LYS A 358 23.90 13.83 -5.48
C LYS A 358 24.43 13.54 -6.88
N ALA A 359 25.75 13.62 -7.08
CA ALA A 359 26.36 13.37 -8.39
C ALA A 359 26.02 11.96 -8.91
N ILE A 360 26.05 10.95 -8.04
CA ILE A 360 25.66 9.57 -8.34
C ILE A 360 24.22 9.50 -8.84
N ALA A 361 23.24 10.05 -8.12
CA ALA A 361 21.84 10.05 -8.58
C ALA A 361 21.68 10.73 -9.95
N CYS A 362 22.36 11.87 -10.15
CA CYS A 362 22.30 12.61 -11.40
C CYS A 362 22.87 11.87 -12.61
N THR A 363 23.80 10.91 -12.43
CA THR A 363 24.33 10.09 -13.55
C THR A 363 23.26 9.25 -14.26
N SER A 364 22.14 8.98 -13.59
CA SER A 364 21.09 8.07 -14.09
C SER A 364 19.72 8.75 -14.23
N GLY A 365 19.64 10.06 -13.98
CA GLY A 365 18.36 10.76 -13.90
C GLY A 365 17.51 10.35 -12.68
N GLY A 366 18.11 9.88 -11.60
CA GLY A 366 17.40 9.54 -10.36
C GLY A 366 17.19 10.71 -9.40
N ILE A 367 16.92 10.39 -8.12
CA ILE A 367 16.63 11.34 -7.05
C ILE A 367 17.68 11.24 -5.94
N TYR A 368 18.01 12.39 -5.36
CA TYR A 368 18.89 12.50 -4.21
C TYR A 368 18.12 13.05 -3.02
N ALA A 369 18.29 12.42 -1.86
CA ALA A 369 17.78 12.91 -0.58
C ALA A 369 18.90 12.96 0.47
N ASN A 370 18.93 14.05 1.22
CA ASN A 370 19.75 14.19 2.42
C ASN A 370 18.86 13.99 3.64
N ILE A 371 19.24 13.05 4.51
CA ILE A 371 18.44 12.66 5.66
C ILE A 371 19.26 12.97 6.91
N PRO A 372 18.85 13.94 7.75
CA PRO A 372 19.55 14.23 8.98
C PRO A 372 19.47 13.06 9.97
N ASP A 373 20.36 13.05 10.96
CA ASP A 373 20.28 12.10 12.08
C ASP A 373 18.92 12.25 12.79
N GLY A 374 18.19 11.14 12.96
CA GLY A 374 16.83 11.14 13.50
C GLY A 374 15.72 11.55 12.50
N GLY A 375 16.06 11.79 11.23
CA GLY A 375 15.10 12.01 10.15
C GLY A 375 14.35 10.74 9.73
N ASP A 376 13.26 10.92 8.97
CA ASP A 376 12.42 9.82 8.51
C ASP A 376 12.99 9.16 7.24
N LEU A 377 14.00 8.31 7.41
CA LEU A 377 14.59 7.55 6.31
C LEU A 377 13.59 6.57 5.67
N VAL A 378 12.68 6.01 6.47
CA VAL A 378 11.67 5.06 6.01
C VAL A 378 10.78 5.69 4.95
N GLN A 379 10.25 6.89 5.23
CA GLN A 379 9.42 7.62 4.30
C GLN A 379 10.19 8.02 3.03
N GLN A 380 11.43 8.51 3.17
CA GLN A 380 12.26 8.96 2.04
C GLN A 380 12.64 7.81 1.10
N MET A 381 13.07 6.67 1.65
CA MET A 381 13.41 5.50 0.83
C MET A 381 12.17 4.86 0.21
N SER A 382 11.04 4.84 0.91
CA SER A 382 9.80 4.28 0.36
C SER A 382 9.23 5.14 -0.77
N ALA A 383 9.50 6.45 -0.79
CA ALA A 383 8.96 7.39 -1.76
C ALA A 383 9.58 7.32 -3.18
N TYR A 384 10.54 6.44 -3.44
CA TYR A 384 11.20 6.31 -4.76
C TYR A 384 10.20 6.07 -5.91
N TYR A 385 9.07 5.41 -5.64
CA TYR A 385 8.02 5.15 -6.63
C TYR A 385 7.41 6.45 -7.19
N LYS A 386 7.49 7.59 -6.48
CA LYS A 386 6.94 8.87 -6.93
C LYS A 386 7.52 9.30 -8.28
N LEU A 387 8.81 9.03 -8.52
CA LEU A 387 9.43 9.31 -9.82
C LEU A 387 8.72 8.52 -10.92
N TYR A 388 8.50 7.21 -10.72
CA TYR A 388 7.80 6.38 -11.68
C TYR A 388 6.33 6.79 -11.81
N ALA A 389 5.68 7.25 -10.75
CA ALA A 389 4.29 7.68 -10.77
C ALA A 389 4.11 8.91 -11.67
N ILE A 390 5.01 9.89 -11.52
CA ILE A 390 5.08 11.06 -12.40
C ILE A 390 5.25 10.59 -13.84
N LEU A 391 6.27 9.76 -14.11
CA LEU A 391 6.63 9.25 -15.45
C LEU A 391 5.49 8.58 -16.23
N GLN A 392 4.42 8.19 -15.55
CA GLN A 392 3.27 7.49 -16.12
C GLN A 392 2.10 8.39 -16.54
N GLY A 393 2.18 9.71 -16.35
CA GLY A 393 1.07 10.64 -16.63
C GLY A 393 0.58 10.70 -18.09
N GLY A 394 1.33 10.14 -19.04
CA GLY A 394 0.97 10.11 -20.46
C GLY A 394 -0.34 9.36 -20.77
N SER A 395 -0.99 9.75 -21.87
CA SER A 395 -2.27 9.17 -22.32
C SER A 395 -2.20 7.66 -22.61
N GLU A 396 -1.01 7.15 -22.89
CA GLU A 396 -0.73 5.76 -23.18
C GLU A 396 -0.92 4.83 -21.96
N ASN A 397 -0.94 5.37 -20.75
CA ASN A 397 -1.17 4.62 -19.51
C ASN A 397 -2.59 4.81 -18.96
N MET A 398 -3.52 5.41 -19.71
CA MET A 398 -4.91 5.64 -19.24
C MET A 398 -5.69 4.37 -18.91
N ASN A 399 -5.23 3.20 -19.37
CA ASN A 399 -5.81 1.90 -19.08
C ASN A 399 -4.85 1.01 -18.27
N PHE A 400 -3.83 1.61 -17.63
CA PHE A 400 -2.90 0.86 -16.80
C PHE A 400 -3.56 0.47 -15.48
N THR A 401 -3.55 -0.83 -15.20
CA THR A 401 -4.01 -1.43 -13.95
C THR A 401 -2.94 -2.39 -13.45
N THR A 402 -2.97 -2.67 -12.15
CA THR A 402 -2.11 -3.68 -11.55
C THR A 402 -2.84 -4.42 -10.46
N TRP A 403 -2.41 -5.66 -10.25
CA TRP A 403 -2.89 -6.53 -9.17
C TRP A 403 -1.77 -6.78 -8.19
N VAL A 404 -2.15 -7.02 -6.93
CA VAL A 404 -1.20 -7.43 -5.89
C VAL A 404 -1.47 -8.85 -5.41
N GLU A 405 -0.47 -9.50 -4.83
CA GLU A 405 -0.66 -10.82 -4.26
C GLU A 405 -1.73 -10.82 -3.15
N PRO A 406 -2.38 -11.95 -2.89
CA PRO A 406 -3.40 -12.02 -1.86
C PRO A 406 -2.86 -11.65 -0.47
N TYR A 407 -3.63 -10.86 0.27
CA TYR A 407 -3.32 -10.46 1.63
C TYR A 407 -4.57 -10.43 2.51
N LEU A 408 -4.34 -10.39 3.82
CA LEU A 408 -5.41 -10.34 4.80
C LEU A 408 -5.93 -8.90 4.91
N TYR A 409 -7.21 -8.70 4.63
CA TYR A 409 -7.89 -7.42 4.89
C TYR A 409 -8.06 -7.18 6.39
N SER A 410 -8.39 -5.94 6.75
CA SER A 410 -8.72 -5.59 8.15
C SER A 410 -9.93 -6.36 8.69
N SER A 411 -10.76 -6.91 7.81
CA SER A 411 -11.87 -7.82 8.15
C SER A 411 -11.43 -9.22 8.57
N GLY A 412 -10.16 -9.60 8.31
CA GLY A 412 -9.71 -10.99 8.44
C GLY A 412 -10.06 -11.88 7.24
N VAL A 413 -10.61 -11.32 6.16
CA VAL A 413 -10.86 -12.03 4.90
C VAL A 413 -9.63 -11.91 4.00
N MET A 414 -9.26 -13.01 3.34
CA MET A 414 -8.22 -13.00 2.31
C MET A 414 -8.76 -12.41 1.01
N GLY A 415 -8.06 -11.43 0.47
CA GLY A 415 -8.41 -10.80 -0.80
C GLY A 415 -7.20 -10.26 -1.54
N THR A 416 -7.46 -9.62 -2.66
CA THR A 416 -6.48 -8.94 -3.52
C THR A 416 -7.04 -7.60 -3.98
N THR A 417 -6.18 -6.68 -4.39
CA THR A 417 -6.57 -5.35 -4.83
C THR A 417 -6.14 -5.16 -6.27
N VAL A 418 -7.08 -4.72 -7.12
CA VAL A 418 -6.74 -4.10 -8.39
C VAL A 418 -6.62 -2.60 -8.20
N SER A 419 -5.60 -1.98 -8.78
CA SER A 419 -5.32 -0.56 -8.57
C SER A 419 -4.87 0.15 -9.85
N THR A 420 -5.14 1.45 -9.91
CA THR A 420 -4.77 2.32 -11.03
C THR A 420 -4.34 3.70 -10.52
N PRO A 421 -3.29 4.30 -11.09
CA PRO A 421 -2.90 5.67 -10.76
C PRO A 421 -3.93 6.67 -11.29
N VAL A 422 -3.99 7.83 -10.62
CA VAL A 422 -4.92 8.94 -10.93
C VAL A 422 -4.12 10.21 -11.13
N PHE A 423 -4.47 10.98 -12.16
CA PHE A 423 -3.78 12.22 -12.51
C PHE A 423 -4.72 13.43 -12.59
N ASP A 424 -4.26 14.60 -12.16
CA ASP A 424 -4.82 15.87 -12.58
C ASP A 424 -4.41 16.12 -14.04
N ARG A 425 -5.33 15.83 -14.96
CA ARG A 425 -5.14 16.05 -16.40
C ARG A 425 -5.60 17.44 -16.86
N SER A 426 -6.06 18.30 -15.94
CA SER A 426 -6.31 19.71 -16.23
C SER A 426 -5.01 20.50 -16.34
N SER A 427 -3.91 19.97 -15.79
CA SER A 427 -2.55 20.49 -15.95
C SER A 427 -1.83 19.81 -17.13
N ASN A 428 -0.87 20.53 -17.71
CA ASN A 428 0.03 19.96 -18.72
C ASN A 428 1.50 20.26 -18.36
N PRO A 429 2.35 19.24 -18.11
CA PRO A 429 2.02 17.81 -18.04
C PRO A 429 1.04 17.45 -16.90
N PRO A 430 0.37 16.29 -16.98
CA PRO A 430 -0.51 15.79 -15.93
C PRO A 430 0.23 15.59 -14.60
N LEU A 431 -0.40 15.97 -13.48
CA LEU A 431 0.16 15.79 -12.13
C LEU A 431 -0.40 14.54 -11.49
N TRP A 432 0.46 13.69 -10.92
CA TRP A 432 0.01 12.49 -10.20
C TRP A 432 -0.60 12.88 -8.85
N ILE A 433 -1.87 12.51 -8.61
CA ILE A 433 -2.62 12.91 -7.41
C ILE A 433 -2.90 11.75 -6.45
N GLY A 434 -2.75 10.50 -6.89
CA GLY A 434 -2.96 9.35 -6.04
C GLY A 434 -3.25 8.05 -6.79
N VAL A 435 -3.89 7.12 -6.09
CA VAL A 435 -4.23 5.78 -6.59
C VAL A 435 -5.63 5.42 -6.14
N VAL A 436 -6.42 4.90 -7.08
CA VAL A 436 -7.69 4.22 -6.79
C VAL A 436 -7.43 2.73 -6.70
N GLY A 437 -8.06 2.09 -5.71
CA GLY A 437 -8.05 0.64 -5.57
C GLY A 437 -9.45 0.09 -5.34
N VAL A 438 -9.65 -1.15 -5.77
CA VAL A 438 -10.86 -1.93 -5.55
C VAL A 438 -10.46 -3.32 -5.03
N ASP A 439 -11.05 -3.72 -3.91
CA ASP A 439 -10.79 -4.98 -3.22
C ASP A 439 -11.74 -6.09 -3.65
N PHE A 440 -11.19 -7.29 -3.83
CA PHE A 440 -11.94 -8.50 -4.16
C PHE A 440 -11.47 -9.67 -3.31
N THR A 441 -12.42 -10.48 -2.82
CA THR A 441 -12.08 -11.64 -2.02
C THR A 441 -11.51 -12.76 -2.88
N ILE A 442 -10.62 -13.57 -2.30
CA ILE A 442 -10.08 -14.74 -3.00
C ILE A 442 -11.21 -15.73 -3.33
N SER A 443 -12.20 -15.86 -2.45
CA SER A 443 -13.37 -16.72 -2.68
C SER A 443 -14.13 -16.37 -3.97
N GLU A 444 -14.30 -15.07 -4.27
CA GLU A 444 -15.00 -14.63 -5.50
C GLU A 444 -14.17 -14.98 -6.76
N LEU A 445 -12.84 -14.86 -6.68
CA LEU A 445 -11.94 -15.29 -7.77
C LEU A 445 -11.96 -16.80 -7.96
N GLU A 446 -11.98 -17.57 -6.87
CA GLU A 446 -12.03 -19.03 -6.92
C GLU A 446 -13.36 -19.53 -7.50
N GLU A 447 -14.47 -18.87 -7.17
CA GLU A 447 -15.78 -19.16 -7.75
C GLU A 447 -15.80 -18.89 -9.26
N ALA A 448 -15.11 -17.84 -9.73
CA ALA A 448 -14.97 -17.54 -11.15
C ALA A 448 -14.18 -18.62 -11.94
N VAL A 449 -13.24 -19.32 -11.28
CA VAL A 449 -12.51 -20.44 -11.87
C VAL A 449 -13.41 -21.68 -11.96
N GLY A 450 -14.01 -22.10 -10.84
CA GLY A 450 -14.76 -23.35 -10.73
C GLY A 450 -13.87 -24.61 -10.86
N GLY A 451 -13.68 -25.37 -9.78
CA GLY A 451 -12.85 -26.58 -9.81
C GLY A 451 -12.29 -26.99 -8.45
N THR A 452 -11.42 -28.01 -8.42
CA THR A 452 -10.81 -28.55 -7.17
C THR A 452 -9.50 -27.89 -6.76
N ASP A 453 -8.82 -27.16 -7.66
CA ASP A 453 -7.52 -26.48 -7.44
C ASP A 453 -7.60 -24.97 -7.74
N SER A 454 -8.71 -24.33 -7.35
CA SER A 454 -9.05 -22.94 -7.67
C SER A 454 -8.01 -21.93 -7.20
N TYR A 455 -7.50 -22.06 -5.98
CA TYR A 455 -6.57 -21.08 -5.40
C TYR A 455 -5.26 -20.94 -6.20
N GLN A 456 -4.66 -22.06 -6.62
CA GLN A 456 -3.41 -22.00 -7.37
C GLN A 456 -3.62 -21.37 -8.75
N ALA A 457 -4.74 -21.69 -9.42
CA ALA A 457 -5.09 -21.06 -10.70
C ALA A 457 -5.30 -19.54 -10.55
N VAL A 458 -5.93 -19.11 -9.45
CA VAL A 458 -6.08 -17.67 -9.12
C VAL A 458 -4.72 -17.03 -8.90
N LEU A 459 -3.82 -17.66 -8.13
CA LEU A 459 -2.47 -17.15 -7.91
C LEU A 459 -1.67 -17.04 -9.20
N ASP A 460 -1.72 -18.06 -10.06
CA ASP A 460 -1.00 -18.08 -11.33
C ASP A 460 -1.50 -16.98 -12.26
N GLU A 461 -2.81 -16.75 -12.32
CA GLU A 461 -3.38 -15.66 -13.12
C GLU A 461 -3.06 -14.29 -12.53
N LEU A 462 -3.12 -14.12 -11.20
CA LEU A 462 -2.68 -12.87 -10.53
C LEU A 462 -1.22 -12.56 -10.88
N VAL A 463 -0.33 -13.54 -10.80
CA VAL A 463 1.07 -13.39 -11.21
C VAL A 463 1.18 -13.00 -12.68
N ALA A 464 0.40 -13.64 -13.55
CA ALA A 464 0.41 -13.37 -14.99
C ALA A 464 -0.03 -11.93 -15.29
N VAL A 465 -1.14 -11.45 -14.71
CA VAL A 465 -1.63 -10.09 -14.95
C VAL A 465 -0.72 -9.04 -14.30
N SER A 466 -0.17 -9.29 -13.10
CA SER A 466 0.74 -8.37 -12.42
C SER A 466 2.07 -8.20 -13.14
N THR A 467 2.44 -9.12 -14.04
CA THR A 467 3.70 -9.06 -14.81
C THR A 467 3.50 -8.78 -16.29
N ALA A 468 2.25 -8.72 -16.78
CA ALA A 468 1.94 -8.62 -18.20
C ALA A 468 2.27 -7.25 -18.82
N THR A 469 2.16 -6.17 -18.05
CA THR A 469 2.20 -4.81 -18.59
C THR A 469 3.20 -3.93 -17.83
N CYS A 470 4.22 -3.45 -18.54
CA CYS A 470 5.05 -2.35 -18.08
C CYS A 470 4.38 -1.01 -18.45
N PRO A 471 4.21 -0.08 -17.51
CA PRO A 471 3.73 1.24 -17.88
C PRO A 471 4.80 1.96 -18.72
N LYS A 472 4.36 2.76 -19.69
CA LYS A 472 5.25 3.54 -20.54
C LYS A 472 5.69 4.79 -19.80
N THR A 473 6.99 5.06 -19.79
CA THR A 473 7.57 6.23 -19.12
C THR A 473 8.02 7.28 -20.12
N ASN A 474 7.66 8.54 -19.89
CA ASN A 474 8.10 9.65 -20.74
C ASN A 474 9.03 10.61 -20.00
N LEU A 475 10.35 10.31 -20.01
CA LEU A 475 11.34 11.13 -19.32
C LEU A 475 11.48 12.54 -19.91
N GLU A 476 11.34 12.69 -21.23
CA GLU A 476 11.52 13.97 -21.91
C GLU A 476 10.34 14.91 -21.66
N GLU A 477 9.11 14.43 -21.83
CA GLU A 477 7.89 15.23 -21.63
C GLU A 477 7.76 15.72 -20.18
N GLN A 478 8.34 14.98 -19.24
CA GLN A 478 8.20 15.25 -17.82
C GLN A 478 9.48 15.74 -17.13
N ALA A 479 10.49 16.11 -17.91
CA ALA A 479 11.77 16.55 -17.38
C ALA A 479 11.64 17.65 -16.30
N CYS A 480 10.74 18.62 -16.51
CA CYS A 480 10.51 19.69 -15.54
C CYS A 480 9.76 19.21 -14.27
N LEU A 481 8.86 18.21 -14.36
CA LEU A 481 8.27 17.59 -13.16
C LEU A 481 9.31 16.79 -12.37
N ILE A 482 10.24 16.13 -13.04
CA ILE A 482 11.33 15.40 -12.38
C ILE A 482 12.24 16.38 -11.63
N GLU A 483 12.61 17.52 -12.23
CA GLU A 483 13.37 18.55 -11.52
C GLU A 483 12.57 19.19 -10.37
N ALA A 484 11.25 19.34 -10.52
CA ALA A 484 10.38 19.75 -9.43
C ALA A 484 10.34 18.73 -8.28
N LEU A 485 10.26 17.43 -8.59
CA LEU A 485 10.35 16.35 -7.60
C LEU A 485 11.70 16.40 -6.86
N ARG A 486 12.81 16.53 -7.60
CA ARG A 486 14.15 16.66 -7.02
C ARG A 486 14.26 17.84 -6.07
N ARG A 487 13.60 18.95 -6.39
CA ARG A 487 13.57 20.13 -5.51
C ARG A 487 12.73 19.88 -4.26
N ASP A 488 11.55 19.27 -4.40
CA ASP A 488 10.58 19.14 -3.32
C ASP A 488 10.91 17.98 -2.35
N ASP A 489 11.49 16.88 -2.84
CA ASP A 489 11.89 15.72 -2.02
C ASP A 489 13.32 15.84 -1.43
N SER A 490 14.14 16.81 -1.87
CA SER A 490 15.49 17.03 -1.33
C SER A 490 15.51 18.14 -0.28
N SER A 491 16.15 17.90 0.87
CA SER A 491 16.27 18.94 1.91
C SER A 491 17.18 20.10 1.48
N GLU A 492 18.12 19.89 0.54
CA GLU A 492 18.91 20.95 -0.13
C GLU A 492 19.40 20.48 -1.52
N GLY A 493 19.11 21.27 -2.56
CA GLY A 493 19.89 21.26 -3.80
C GLY A 493 19.86 20.00 -4.66
N GLY A 494 18.83 19.16 -4.62
CA GLY A 494 18.73 17.90 -5.39
C GLY A 494 18.66 18.05 -6.92
N ILE A 495 18.52 19.27 -7.44
CA ILE A 495 18.45 19.57 -8.89
C ILE A 495 19.74 19.15 -9.60
N CYS A 496 19.62 18.41 -10.69
CA CYS A 496 20.77 17.84 -11.43
C CYS A 496 21.35 18.77 -12.50
N GLY A 497 20.74 19.92 -12.76
CA GLY A 497 21.28 20.95 -13.66
C GLY A 497 21.24 20.58 -15.15
N SER A 498 20.32 19.70 -15.55
CA SER A 498 20.12 19.26 -16.94
C SER A 498 19.92 20.45 -17.89
N PRO A 499 20.33 20.37 -19.18
CA PRO A 499 20.08 21.43 -20.16
C PRO A 499 18.57 21.73 -20.25
N GLY A 500 18.16 22.96 -19.89
CA GLY A 500 16.74 23.34 -19.77
C GLY A 500 16.22 23.46 -18.33
N SER A 501 17.01 23.10 -17.31
CA SER A 501 16.61 23.25 -15.90
C SER A 501 16.38 24.71 -15.49
N SER A 502 17.01 25.68 -16.18
CA SER A 502 16.77 27.11 -15.98
C SER A 502 15.40 27.60 -16.49
N SER A 503 14.71 26.80 -17.31
CA SER A 503 13.33 27.08 -17.74
C SER A 503 12.25 26.35 -16.92
N CYS A 504 12.64 25.38 -16.07
CA CYS A 504 11.71 24.60 -15.24
C CYS A 504 11.38 25.26 -13.88
N SER A 505 11.81 26.51 -13.67
CA SER A 505 11.91 27.20 -12.37
C SER A 505 10.61 27.36 -11.58
N PHE A 506 9.44 27.09 -12.19
CA PHE A 506 8.13 27.36 -11.60
C PHE A 506 7.20 26.14 -11.51
N GLN A 507 7.63 24.95 -11.95
CA GLN A 507 6.76 23.78 -11.89
C GLN A 507 6.77 23.13 -10.51
N THR A 508 5.62 22.63 -10.07
CA THR A 508 5.41 21.88 -8.82
C THR A 508 4.94 20.48 -9.15
N VAL A 509 5.30 19.50 -8.30
CA VAL A 509 4.72 18.14 -8.40
C VAL A 509 3.39 18.03 -7.67
N THR A 510 3.11 18.99 -6.79
CA THR A 510 1.83 19.14 -6.10
C THR A 510 0.97 20.16 -6.85
N PRO A 511 -0.31 19.85 -7.14
CA PRO A 511 -1.24 20.82 -7.73
C PRO A 511 -1.41 22.09 -6.90
N LEU A 512 -1.67 23.22 -7.53
CA LEU A 512 -1.92 24.48 -6.82
C LEU A 512 -3.21 24.42 -6.00
N LEU A 513 -3.18 25.02 -4.81
CA LEU A 513 -4.36 25.19 -3.96
C LEU A 513 -5.41 26.07 -4.64
N CYS A 514 -6.68 25.77 -4.38
CA CYS A 514 -7.79 26.61 -4.81
C CYS A 514 -7.76 27.98 -4.10
N SER A 515 -7.83 29.06 -4.87
CA SER A 515 -7.84 30.42 -4.33
C SER A 515 -9.11 30.71 -3.52
N GLY A 516 -8.96 31.30 -2.33
CA GLY A 516 -10.10 31.72 -1.51
C GLY A 516 -10.83 30.58 -0.80
N ALA A 517 -10.22 29.39 -0.72
CA ALA A 517 -10.75 28.28 0.06
C ALA A 517 -10.80 28.65 1.55
N ASN A 518 -11.97 28.46 2.17
CA ASN A 518 -12.15 28.61 3.60
C ASN A 518 -12.46 27.24 4.20
N PHE A 519 -11.50 26.70 4.95
CA PHE A 519 -11.61 25.37 5.53
C PHE A 519 -12.20 25.45 6.94
N PRO A 520 -13.05 24.48 7.35
CA PRO A 520 -13.54 24.43 8.71
C PRO A 520 -12.39 24.19 9.69
N SER A 521 -12.53 24.68 10.92
CA SER A 521 -11.58 24.37 12.00
C SER A 521 -11.69 22.92 12.49
N MET A 522 -12.80 22.26 12.17
CA MET A 522 -13.11 20.88 12.54
C MET A 522 -13.58 20.11 11.30
N PHE A 523 -12.80 19.13 10.87
CA PHE A 523 -13.12 18.29 9.71
C PHE A 523 -13.95 17.07 10.08
N TRP A 524 -13.86 16.62 11.33
CA TRP A 524 -14.51 15.39 11.76
C TRP A 524 -15.89 15.67 12.31
N GLU A 525 -16.92 15.27 11.55
CA GLU A 525 -18.34 15.42 11.93
C GLU A 525 -18.64 14.78 13.30
N ASN A 526 -17.84 13.78 13.64
CA ASN A 526 -17.93 12.94 14.82
C ASN A 526 -16.94 13.34 15.95
N ALA A 527 -16.22 14.46 15.84
CA ALA A 527 -15.23 14.87 16.85
C ALA A 527 -15.84 15.13 18.24
N PHE A 528 -17.12 15.49 18.31
CA PHE A 528 -17.80 15.90 19.54
C PHE A 528 -18.49 14.75 20.30
N VAL A 529 -18.31 13.51 19.87
CA VAL A 529 -18.86 12.35 20.60
C VAL A 529 -17.95 12.03 21.78
N TYR A 530 -18.15 12.75 22.88
CA TYR A 530 -17.54 12.43 24.19
C TYR A 530 -17.97 11.00 24.59
N ASN A 531 -17.03 10.19 25.08
CA ASN A 531 -17.23 8.79 25.47
C ASN A 531 -17.61 7.87 24.30
N THR A 532 -16.92 8.01 23.16
CA THR A 532 -17.00 7.00 22.08
C THR A 532 -16.52 5.65 22.63
N PRO A 533 -17.36 4.59 22.64
CA PRO A 533 -16.97 3.27 23.14
C PRO A 533 -15.77 2.72 22.36
N ASP A 534 -14.98 1.84 22.95
CA ASP A 534 -13.85 1.17 22.26
C ASP A 534 -14.30 0.33 21.04
N TYR A 535 -13.36 -0.11 20.20
CA TYR A 535 -13.64 -0.85 18.96
C TYR A 535 -14.54 -2.07 19.21
N ILE A 536 -14.23 -2.85 20.24
CA ILE A 536 -15.02 -4.03 20.64
C ILE A 536 -16.42 -3.62 21.08
N SER A 537 -16.58 -2.55 21.85
CA SER A 537 -17.89 -2.05 22.31
C SER A 537 -18.74 -1.45 21.18
N ARG A 538 -18.12 -1.06 20.06
CA ARG A 538 -18.83 -0.66 18.81
C ARG A 538 -19.12 -1.86 17.90
N GLY A 539 -18.31 -2.92 18.03
CA GLY A 539 -18.30 -4.11 17.17
C GLY A 539 -19.03 -5.33 17.74
N CYS A 540 -19.15 -5.47 19.07
CA CYS A 540 -19.59 -6.67 19.78
C CYS A 540 -20.56 -6.27 20.90
N CYS A 541 -21.86 -6.51 20.74
CA CYS A 541 -22.86 -6.12 21.73
C CYS A 541 -23.10 -7.20 22.78
N ALA A 542 -22.36 -7.19 23.88
CA ALA A 542 -22.60 -8.08 25.03
C ALA A 542 -23.79 -7.62 25.89
N GLY A 543 -24.89 -8.39 25.92
CA GLY A 543 -25.88 -8.37 27.01
C GLY A 543 -26.67 -7.09 27.29
N GLY A 544 -26.80 -6.16 26.34
CA GLY A 544 -27.56 -4.91 26.50
C GLY A 544 -28.31 -4.44 25.25
N PRO A 545 -29.31 -3.54 25.39
CA PRO A 545 -30.05 -3.00 24.25
C PRO A 545 -29.12 -2.15 23.35
N VAL A 546 -29.19 -2.39 22.04
CA VAL A 546 -28.46 -1.64 21.02
C VAL A 546 -29.18 -0.33 20.75
N THR A 547 -28.47 0.79 20.77
CA THR A 547 -29.04 2.07 20.33
C THR A 547 -29.16 2.14 18.82
N ASN A 548 -30.00 3.04 18.29
CA ASN A 548 -30.09 3.30 16.86
C ASN A 548 -28.76 3.72 16.22
N LEU A 549 -27.75 4.07 17.02
CA LEU A 549 -26.40 4.47 16.62
C LEU A 549 -25.36 3.34 16.66
N GLY A 550 -25.78 2.09 16.95
CA GLY A 550 -24.88 0.93 16.98
C GLY A 550 -23.93 0.86 18.18
N VAL A 551 -24.16 1.69 19.22
CA VAL A 551 -23.39 1.66 20.48
C VAL A 551 -24.09 0.74 21.48
N CYS A 552 -23.34 -0.23 22.02
CA CYS A 552 -23.80 -1.16 23.05
C CYS A 552 -23.66 -0.52 24.45
N TYR A 553 -24.72 -0.56 25.27
CA TYR A 553 -24.69 -0.11 26.67
C TYR A 553 -24.63 -1.31 27.61
N ALA A 554 -23.89 -1.20 28.71
CA ALA A 554 -24.01 -2.15 29.81
C ALA A 554 -25.43 -2.10 30.38
N SER A 555 -26.12 -3.24 30.47
CA SER A 555 -27.41 -3.31 31.17
C SER A 555 -27.21 -2.86 32.62
N PRO A 556 -28.01 -1.92 33.16
CA PRO A 556 -27.93 -1.58 34.57
C PRO A 556 -28.25 -2.87 35.34
N SER A 557 -27.27 -3.38 36.06
CA SER A 557 -27.42 -4.58 36.89
C SER A 557 -28.70 -4.49 37.71
N SER A 558 -29.52 -5.51 37.56
CA SER A 558 -30.76 -5.78 38.28
C SER A 558 -30.68 -5.38 39.76
N GLY A 559 -31.58 -4.48 40.15
CA GLY A 559 -32.21 -4.36 41.47
C GLY A 559 -31.34 -4.58 42.71
N ILE A 560 -30.86 -3.48 43.30
CA ILE A 560 -30.84 -3.40 44.77
C ILE A 560 -32.31 -3.23 45.21
N THR A 561 -33.01 -4.33 45.45
CA THR A 561 -34.20 -4.29 46.31
C THR A 561 -33.73 -4.11 47.74
N LEU A 562 -33.70 -2.87 48.23
CA LEU A 562 -33.52 -2.59 49.66
C LEU A 562 -34.85 -2.78 50.40
N THR A 563 -35.43 -3.98 50.33
CA THR A 563 -36.29 -4.48 51.40
C THR A 563 -35.37 -4.81 52.58
N GLY A 564 -35.12 -3.81 53.43
CA GLY A 564 -34.27 -4.00 54.59
C GLY A 564 -33.90 -2.75 55.36
N LEU A 565 -34.78 -1.74 55.46
CA LEU A 565 -34.56 -0.65 56.43
C LEU A 565 -35.83 0.11 56.82
N LEU A 566 -36.90 -0.61 57.21
CA LEU A 566 -38.03 -0.05 57.96
C LEU A 566 -38.64 -1.18 58.82
N GLY A 567 -38.00 -1.44 59.95
CA GLY A 567 -38.43 -2.45 60.90
C GLY A 567 -37.56 -2.43 62.13
N LEU A 568 -37.66 -1.35 62.90
CA LEU A 568 -37.45 -1.27 64.36
C LEU A 568 -37.49 0.21 64.77
N THR A 569 -38.69 0.78 64.81
CA THR A 569 -38.97 1.84 65.77
C THR A 569 -39.58 1.21 67.01
N SER A 570 -39.00 1.59 68.14
CA SER A 570 -39.62 1.68 69.46
C SER A 570 -39.51 0.46 70.39
N ALA A 571 -38.60 0.68 71.35
CA ALA A 571 -38.75 0.43 72.79
C ALA A 571 -38.25 -0.92 73.31
N ILE A 572 -37.21 -0.88 74.16
CA ILE A 572 -37.33 -1.12 75.62
C ILE A 572 -35.92 -1.32 76.26
N ILE A 573 -35.59 -0.38 77.16
CA ILE A 573 -35.04 -0.61 78.52
C ILE A 573 -33.62 -1.18 78.67
N VAL A 574 -32.70 -0.30 79.11
CA VAL A 574 -31.89 -0.35 80.35
C VAL A 574 -31.26 -1.68 80.81
N ALA A 575 -29.96 -1.55 81.12
CA ALA A 575 -29.16 -2.22 82.16
C ALA A 575 -28.25 -3.41 81.79
N LEU A 576 -26.95 -3.13 81.93
CA LEU A 576 -25.92 -3.85 82.70
C LEU A 576 -25.65 -5.32 82.35
N VAL A 577 -24.39 -5.65 82.03
CA VAL A 577 -23.38 -6.21 82.98
C VAL A 577 -22.09 -6.53 82.20
N PHE A 578 -20.98 -6.14 82.85
CA PHE A 578 -19.57 -6.47 82.60
C PHE A 578 -19.25 -7.83 81.92
N ALA A 579 -18.32 -7.80 80.97
CA ALA A 579 -17.01 -8.47 81.06
C ALA A 579 -16.04 -7.87 80.02
#